data_AF-A0A4Q9PGC0-F1
#
_entry.id   AF-A0A4Q9PGC0-F1
#
_cell.length_a   1.000
_cell.length_b   1.000
_cell.length_c   1.000
_cell.angle_alpha   90.00
_cell.angle_beta   90.00
_cell.angle_gamma   90.00
#
_symmetry.space_group_name_H-M   'P 1'
#
loop_
_entity.id
_entity.type
_entity.pdbx_description
1 polymer ?
#
loop_
_entity_poly.entity_id
_entity_poly.type
_entity_poly.pdbx_seq_one_letter_code
_entity_poly.pdbx_strand_id
1 'polypeptide(L)'
;MTSSKPAECGGNTLGMWRHISTGHCARTATARTATAMSFGLDAAEDSLRAWLAECDRLNIDPRDPRRKTPAGHLQLPKFVKFHLLHPGSDCDEIFWQDPSTFTPRRGRNGYVDSSGIYPMNTQRLYTSDIPLPEIQFINALIDRKLAQLAQLDITDLSRHRYWRRVRLSAGLPLSVFADKIITPLWGWVRNLHAHAFHDYKGGALFGPKDTNAIDASVHLGKAGYAYIPEEGFSIAHILQKEGDVIGYHYDSGDNWWVDIKLEEIAPRDTSTGAVVVLDGAGGYPPDGESSGTFSWAIQLRKAAQSPAGKRNAVKVLFGATNYQDKNPPLDPLDYDFDLSDLEGMRKAIRDALDSKGSLHYASKKFVTPFAPMDEMNSDSSMLSRLGRTARNMKKGTAVSQTPVPGHGGMFLEEGVKLTRKDKPTNTACANCGTPHDLKACSRCGQRYYCGKDSQRAHWKESHKMICGKSAQK
;
A
#
# COMPACT_ATOMS: atom_id res chain seq x y z
N MET A 1 32.15 -12.19 -52.81
CA MET A 1 32.74 -12.43 -51.47
C MET A 1 31.59 -12.84 -50.56
N THR A 2 31.12 -14.09 -50.70
CA THR A 2 31.29 -15.20 -49.73
C THR A 2 30.53 -14.92 -48.42
N SER A 3 29.26 -15.34 -48.27
CA SER A 3 28.79 -16.65 -47.73
C SER A 3 29.30 -16.90 -46.30
N SER A 4 28.58 -17.41 -45.29
CA SER A 4 27.29 -18.10 -45.11
C SER A 4 27.12 -18.34 -43.58
N LYS A 5 25.88 -18.55 -43.10
CA LYS A 5 25.47 -18.99 -41.73
C LYS A 5 26.05 -20.38 -41.32
N PRO A 6 25.75 -20.99 -40.12
CA PRO A 6 25.57 -20.52 -38.72
C PRO A 6 26.24 -21.48 -37.67
N ALA A 7 26.15 -21.20 -36.35
CA ALA A 7 26.20 -22.21 -35.28
C ALA A 7 25.60 -21.70 -33.94
N GLU A 8 24.72 -22.51 -33.34
CA GLU A 8 24.17 -22.36 -31.98
C GLU A 8 25.16 -22.89 -30.91
N CYS A 9 25.10 -22.35 -29.69
CA CYS A 9 25.14 -23.14 -28.45
C CYS A 9 24.75 -22.26 -27.24
N GLY A 10 24.12 -22.87 -26.23
CA GLY A 10 23.34 -22.19 -25.19
C GLY A 10 24.14 -21.69 -23.98
N GLY A 11 23.41 -21.20 -22.96
CA GLY A 11 23.97 -21.03 -21.62
C GLY A 11 23.64 -19.72 -20.88
N ASN A 12 22.49 -19.72 -20.22
CA ASN A 12 22.19 -19.16 -18.89
C ASN A 12 22.99 -17.99 -18.25
N THR A 13 22.17 -17.04 -17.77
CA THR A 13 22.18 -16.34 -16.45
C THR A 13 23.17 -15.23 -16.11
N LEU A 14 22.55 -14.10 -15.71
CA LEU A 14 22.89 -13.11 -14.69
C LEU A 14 24.27 -12.42 -14.73
N GLY A 15 24.20 -11.09 -14.83
CA GLY A 15 25.08 -10.21 -14.06
C GLY A 15 25.61 -9.02 -14.83
N MET A 16 24.96 -7.86 -14.71
CA MET A 16 25.66 -6.56 -14.83
C MET A 16 24.74 -5.41 -14.47
N TRP A 17 24.88 -4.89 -13.24
CA TRP A 17 24.68 -3.47 -12.96
C TRP A 17 25.79 -3.02 -12.01
N ARG A 18 26.87 -2.50 -12.60
CA ARG A 18 27.82 -1.61 -11.93
C ARG A 18 27.67 -0.21 -12.53
N HIS A 19 27.88 0.76 -11.66
CA HIS A 19 28.12 2.20 -11.86
C HIS A 19 26.92 3.15 -11.77
N ILE A 20 26.77 3.71 -10.57
CA ILE A 20 26.62 5.16 -10.42
C ILE A 20 27.78 5.66 -9.53
N SER A 21 28.42 6.69 -10.07
CA SER A 21 29.53 7.48 -9.57
C SER A 21 29.13 8.30 -8.33
N THR A 22 30.03 8.36 -7.33
CA THR A 22 30.06 9.43 -6.32
C THR A 22 31.46 10.04 -6.27
N GLY A 23 31.74 10.91 -7.23
CA GLY A 23 32.83 11.89 -7.10
C GLY A 23 32.35 13.07 -6.24
N HIS A 24 32.80 13.13 -4.99
CA HIS A 24 33.16 14.34 -4.20
C HIS A 24 33.11 14.04 -2.69
N CYS A 25 34.03 13.21 -2.20
CA CYS A 25 34.51 13.29 -0.82
C CYS A 25 35.84 12.55 -0.64
N ALA A 26 36.77 12.69 -1.60
CA ALA A 26 38.06 12.02 -1.56
C ALA A 26 39.16 13.06 -1.33
N ARG A 27 39.32 13.53 -0.09
CA ARG A 27 40.60 14.13 0.37
C ARG A 27 40.81 14.33 1.88
N THR A 28 39.98 13.77 2.76
CA THR A 28 40.21 13.81 4.23
C THR A 28 40.13 12.46 4.94
N ALA A 29 40.10 11.35 4.20
CA ALA A 29 39.90 10.01 4.76
C ALA A 29 41.15 9.10 4.79
N THR A 30 42.37 9.60 4.57
CA THR A 30 43.57 8.73 4.52
C THR A 30 44.34 8.66 5.84
N ALA A 31 44.38 9.72 6.66
CA ALA A 31 45.13 9.70 7.92
C ALA A 31 44.37 9.02 9.07
N ARG A 32 43.10 9.39 9.31
CA ARG A 32 42.28 8.82 10.39
C ARG A 32 42.01 7.32 10.24
N THR A 33 41.87 6.85 9.00
CA THR A 33 41.58 5.44 8.69
C THR A 33 42.83 4.57 8.82
N ALA A 34 44.02 5.09 8.46
CA ALA A 34 45.29 4.40 8.67
C ALA A 34 45.65 4.30 10.16
N THR A 35 45.43 5.37 10.94
CA THR A 35 45.65 5.35 12.40
C THR A 35 44.64 4.43 13.12
N ALA A 36 43.37 4.44 12.73
CA ALA A 36 42.39 3.48 13.30
C ALA A 36 42.70 2.02 12.93
N MET A 37 43.24 1.79 11.72
CA MET A 37 43.68 0.45 11.31
C MET A 37 44.92 -0.03 12.08
N SER A 38 45.88 0.84 12.40
CA SER A 38 47.08 0.52 13.19
C SER A 38 46.76 0.26 14.66
N PHE A 39 45.93 1.08 15.31
CA PHE A 39 45.48 0.82 16.70
C PHE A 39 44.74 -0.52 16.84
N GLY A 40 43.99 -0.94 15.81
CA GLY A 40 43.35 -2.25 15.78
C GLY A 40 44.28 -3.43 15.46
N LEU A 41 45.49 -3.20 14.93
CA LEU A 41 46.51 -4.25 14.75
C LEU A 41 47.17 -4.57 16.09
N ASP A 42 47.62 -3.54 16.80
CA ASP A 42 48.34 -3.67 18.06
C ASP A 42 47.46 -4.34 19.15
N ALA A 43 46.19 -3.95 19.26
CA ALA A 43 45.26 -4.52 20.24
C ALA A 43 44.92 -6.01 20.00
N ALA A 44 44.87 -6.45 18.74
CA ALA A 44 44.61 -7.85 18.40
C ALA A 44 45.84 -8.72 18.65
N GLU A 45 47.04 -8.20 18.38
CA GLU A 45 48.31 -8.86 18.70
C GLU A 45 48.54 -8.97 20.21
N ASP A 46 48.25 -7.91 20.97
CA ASP A 46 48.31 -7.91 22.44
C ASP A 46 47.34 -8.91 23.05
N SER A 47 46.10 -8.97 22.53
CA SER A 47 45.09 -9.94 22.98
C SER A 47 45.51 -11.39 22.73
N LEU A 48 46.16 -11.65 21.58
CA LEU A 48 46.70 -12.97 21.25
C LEU A 48 47.88 -13.34 22.15
N ARG A 49 48.83 -12.42 22.36
CA ARG A 49 49.98 -12.64 23.24
C ARG A 49 49.54 -12.89 24.68
N ALA A 50 48.57 -12.15 25.17
CA ALA A 50 47.97 -12.36 26.49
C ALA A 50 47.28 -13.73 26.61
N TRP A 51 46.57 -14.17 25.58
CA TRP A 51 45.92 -15.48 25.55
C TRP A 51 46.93 -16.64 25.60
N LEU A 52 48.00 -16.57 24.81
CA LEU A 52 49.03 -17.61 24.80
C LEU A 52 49.78 -17.67 26.14
N ALA A 53 50.13 -16.52 26.71
CA ALA A 53 50.75 -16.46 28.05
C ALA A 53 49.84 -17.03 29.15
N GLU A 54 48.54 -16.82 29.04
CA GLU A 54 47.54 -17.39 29.95
C GLU A 54 47.38 -18.91 29.76
N CYS A 55 47.41 -19.40 28.52
CA CYS A 55 47.42 -20.83 28.22
C CYS A 55 48.61 -21.52 28.87
N ASP A 56 49.80 -20.93 28.74
CA ASP A 56 51.03 -21.42 29.38
C ASP A 56 50.91 -21.41 30.92
N ARG A 57 50.39 -20.31 31.50
CA ARG A 57 50.20 -20.18 32.95
C ARG A 57 49.21 -21.22 33.52
N LEU A 58 48.14 -21.52 32.78
CA LEU A 58 47.09 -22.43 33.20
C LEU A 58 47.27 -23.87 32.71
N ASN A 59 48.36 -24.16 31.98
CA ASN A 59 48.62 -25.44 31.32
C ASN A 59 47.44 -25.91 30.43
N ILE A 60 46.88 -24.97 29.66
CA ILE A 60 45.79 -25.20 28.70
C ILE A 60 46.39 -25.28 27.30
N ASP A 61 46.04 -26.31 26.53
CA ASP A 61 46.39 -26.38 25.10
C ASP A 61 45.64 -25.26 24.35
N PRO A 62 46.32 -24.36 23.61
CA PRO A 62 45.65 -23.33 22.81
C PRO A 62 44.65 -23.88 21.78
N ARG A 63 44.73 -25.17 21.45
CA ARG A 63 43.79 -25.88 20.57
C ARG A 63 42.54 -26.39 21.29
N ASP A 64 42.48 -26.32 22.61
CA ASP A 64 41.28 -26.62 23.39
C ASP A 64 40.12 -25.75 22.86
N PRO A 65 38.95 -26.29 22.53
CA PRO A 65 37.83 -25.50 22.02
C PRO A 65 37.11 -24.67 23.10
N ARG A 66 37.42 -24.87 24.39
CA ARG A 66 36.85 -24.08 25.50
C ARG A 66 37.42 -22.66 25.52
N ARG A 67 36.58 -21.70 25.88
CA ARG A 67 36.93 -20.27 25.99
C ARG A 67 36.40 -19.69 27.29
N LYS A 68 37.12 -18.71 27.84
CA LYS A 68 36.62 -17.97 29.00
C LYS A 68 35.44 -17.09 28.57
N THR A 69 34.31 -17.26 29.22
CA THR A 69 33.17 -16.33 29.09
C THR A 69 33.56 -14.96 29.66
N PRO A 70 32.81 -13.89 29.34
CA PRO A 70 32.90 -12.60 30.04
C PRO A 70 32.85 -12.69 31.58
N ALA A 71 32.10 -13.65 32.13
CA ALA A 71 32.07 -13.95 33.56
C ALA A 71 33.33 -14.71 34.08
N GLY A 72 34.31 -14.99 33.22
CA GLY A 72 35.59 -15.60 33.58
C GLY A 72 35.60 -17.13 33.63
N HIS A 73 34.50 -17.80 33.28
CA HIS A 73 34.38 -19.25 33.34
C HIS A 73 34.89 -19.90 32.05
N LEU A 74 35.78 -20.90 32.16
CA LEU A 74 36.21 -21.68 31.00
C LEU A 74 35.10 -22.64 30.57
N GLN A 75 34.46 -22.37 29.43
CA GLN A 75 33.31 -23.13 28.94
C GLN A 75 33.47 -23.49 27.46
N LEU A 76 32.90 -24.64 27.08
CA LEU A 76 32.78 -25.02 25.69
C LEU A 76 31.61 -24.23 25.05
N PRO A 77 31.83 -23.49 23.95
CA PRO A 77 30.73 -22.88 23.22
C PRO A 77 29.80 -23.96 22.67
N LYS A 78 28.49 -23.76 22.80
CA LYS A 78 27.50 -24.78 22.39
C LYS A 78 27.29 -24.85 20.87
N PHE A 79 27.57 -23.76 20.16
CA PHE A 79 27.31 -23.65 18.73
C PHE A 79 28.43 -22.95 17.96
N VAL A 80 28.86 -21.80 18.45
CA VAL A 80 29.90 -20.98 17.82
C VAL A 80 31.24 -21.69 17.83
N LYS A 81 31.93 -21.73 16.68
CA LYS A 81 33.31 -22.18 16.56
C LYS A 81 34.22 -20.96 16.56
N PHE A 82 34.91 -20.74 17.69
CA PHE A 82 35.96 -19.73 17.76
C PHE A 82 37.19 -20.19 16.97
N HIS A 83 37.92 -19.23 16.39
CA HIS A 83 39.25 -19.51 15.85
C HIS A 83 40.18 -20.03 16.99
N LEU A 84 41.15 -20.88 16.65
CA LEU A 84 42.04 -21.50 17.65
C LEU A 84 42.77 -20.47 18.52
N LEU A 85 43.14 -19.35 17.92
CA LEU A 85 43.87 -18.26 18.58
C LEU A 85 42.97 -17.21 19.25
N HIS A 86 41.65 -17.38 19.19
CA HIS A 86 40.70 -16.37 19.67
C HIS A 86 40.41 -16.56 21.17
N PRO A 87 40.63 -15.58 22.06
CA PRO A 87 40.49 -15.75 23.51
C PRO A 87 39.04 -15.92 24.00
N GLY A 88 38.08 -15.33 23.27
CA GLY A 88 36.66 -15.38 23.60
C GLY A 88 36.25 -14.32 24.62
N SER A 89 37.15 -13.89 25.51
CA SER A 89 36.84 -12.92 26.57
C SER A 89 36.33 -11.56 26.10
N ASP A 90 36.51 -11.22 24.83
CA ASP A 90 36.03 -9.99 24.18
C ASP A 90 34.65 -10.14 23.52
N CYS A 91 33.99 -11.30 23.66
CA CYS A 91 32.70 -11.60 23.05
C CYS A 91 31.55 -11.58 24.05
N ASP A 92 30.32 -11.33 23.58
CA ASP A 92 29.13 -11.43 24.41
C ASP A 92 28.90 -12.87 24.92
N GLU A 93 28.37 -13.01 26.15
CA GLU A 93 28.06 -14.31 26.77
C GLU A 93 27.12 -15.20 25.93
N ILE A 94 26.38 -14.57 25.01
CA ILE A 94 25.47 -15.22 24.09
C ILE A 94 26.13 -16.32 23.25
N PHE A 95 27.42 -16.20 22.90
CA PHE A 95 28.09 -17.17 22.04
C PHE A 95 28.39 -18.51 22.71
N TRP A 96 28.25 -18.60 24.04
CA TRP A 96 28.28 -19.87 24.78
C TRP A 96 26.90 -20.50 24.95
N GLN A 97 25.85 -19.82 24.49
CA GLN A 97 24.48 -20.36 24.49
C GLN A 97 24.20 -21.14 23.21
N ASP A 98 23.08 -21.84 23.21
CA ASP A 98 22.59 -22.56 22.04
C ASP A 98 21.53 -21.71 21.32
N PRO A 99 21.74 -21.31 20.06
CA PRO A 99 20.79 -20.48 19.31
C PRO A 99 19.43 -21.14 19.12
N SER A 100 19.32 -22.48 19.21
CA SER A 100 18.05 -23.19 19.14
C SER A 100 17.13 -22.86 20.32
N THR A 101 17.71 -22.65 21.51
CA THR A 101 17.00 -22.37 22.77
C THR A 101 17.14 -20.92 23.23
N PHE A 102 18.00 -20.14 22.58
CA PHE A 102 18.26 -18.76 22.92
C PHE A 102 17.00 -17.89 22.85
N THR A 103 16.76 -17.16 23.94
CA THR A 103 15.70 -16.16 24.07
C THR A 103 16.34 -14.79 24.30
N PRO A 104 16.17 -13.82 23.38
CA PRO A 104 16.72 -12.49 23.54
C PRO A 104 16.14 -11.74 24.75
N ARG A 105 16.92 -10.79 25.27
CA ARG A 105 16.45 -9.89 26.33
C ARG A 105 15.27 -9.06 25.83
N ARG A 106 14.24 -8.94 26.67
CA ARG A 106 13.08 -8.09 26.42
C ARG A 106 13.37 -6.67 26.93
N GLY A 107 13.06 -5.67 26.11
CA GLY A 107 13.16 -4.26 26.44
C GLY A 107 12.05 -3.78 27.38
N ARG A 108 11.98 -2.46 27.59
CA ARG A 108 11.11 -1.80 28.58
C ARG A 108 9.61 -2.11 28.43
N ASN A 109 9.16 -2.48 27.23
CA ASN A 109 7.76 -2.77 26.94
C ASN A 109 7.47 -4.28 26.82
N GLY A 110 8.39 -5.14 27.25
CA GLY A 110 8.24 -6.60 27.15
C GLY A 110 8.46 -7.16 25.75
N TYR A 111 8.79 -6.34 24.75
CA TYR A 111 9.16 -6.78 23.41
C TYR A 111 10.66 -7.06 23.31
N VAL A 112 11.05 -7.93 22.40
CA VAL A 112 12.45 -8.13 22.03
C VAL A 112 12.80 -7.06 20.98
N ASP A 113 13.69 -6.14 21.32
CA ASP A 113 14.09 -5.04 20.43
C ASP A 113 15.27 -5.41 19.53
N SER A 114 16.13 -6.35 19.97
CA SER A 114 17.24 -6.88 19.19
C SER A 114 17.69 -8.24 19.74
N SER A 115 18.52 -8.98 18.99
CA SER A 115 19.15 -10.21 19.47
C SER A 115 20.21 -9.96 20.56
N GLY A 116 20.67 -8.71 20.73
CA GLY A 116 21.75 -8.37 21.64
C GLY A 116 23.12 -8.90 21.23
N ILE A 117 23.31 -9.17 19.93
CA ILE A 117 24.60 -9.60 19.34
C ILE A 117 25.29 -8.38 18.76
N TYR A 118 26.53 -8.11 19.20
CA TYR A 118 27.35 -7.03 18.68
C TYR A 118 28.60 -7.56 17.97
N PRO A 119 29.14 -6.83 16.97
CA PRO A 119 30.43 -7.16 16.36
C PRO A 119 31.53 -7.20 17.42
N MET A 120 32.36 -8.25 17.40
CA MET A 120 33.48 -8.40 18.32
C MET A 120 34.70 -7.60 17.83
N ASN A 121 35.70 -7.39 18.69
CA ASN A 121 36.87 -6.57 18.34
C ASN A 121 37.98 -7.33 17.58
N THR A 122 37.97 -8.66 17.62
CA THR A 122 39.02 -9.55 17.07
C THR A 122 38.63 -10.20 15.72
N GLN A 123 37.82 -9.51 14.92
CA GLN A 123 37.31 -10.01 13.62
C GLN A 123 38.41 -10.44 12.64
N ARG A 124 39.62 -9.89 12.76
CA ARG A 124 40.76 -10.17 11.87
C ARG A 124 41.33 -11.59 12.01
N LEU A 125 41.00 -12.32 13.08
CA LEU A 125 41.38 -13.72 13.25
C LEU A 125 40.57 -14.67 12.35
N TYR A 126 39.46 -14.19 11.79
CA TYR A 126 38.54 -15.00 11.00
C TYR A 126 38.76 -14.73 9.51
N THR A 127 39.18 -15.76 8.78
CA THR A 127 39.32 -15.77 7.32
C THR A 127 38.06 -16.33 6.66
N SER A 128 38.02 -16.43 5.33
CA SER A 128 36.88 -17.00 4.58
C SER A 128 36.45 -18.40 5.04
N ASP A 129 37.35 -19.16 5.68
CA ASP A 129 37.13 -20.57 5.99
C ASP A 129 36.44 -20.79 7.35
N ILE A 130 36.43 -19.78 8.22
CA ILE A 130 35.72 -19.79 9.51
C ILE A 130 34.94 -18.49 9.63
N PRO A 131 33.60 -18.52 9.44
CA PRO A 131 32.78 -17.32 9.60
C PRO A 131 32.92 -16.71 10.99
N LEU A 132 32.75 -15.40 11.10
CA LEU A 132 32.72 -14.70 12.38
C LEU A 132 31.68 -15.32 13.34
N PRO A 133 31.98 -15.45 14.64
CA PRO A 133 31.04 -15.92 15.66
C PRO A 133 29.66 -15.29 15.63
N GLU A 134 29.57 -13.98 15.43
CA GLU A 134 28.30 -13.27 15.26
C GLU A 134 27.51 -13.78 14.04
N ILE A 135 28.19 -14.05 12.93
CA ILE A 135 27.57 -14.56 11.70
C ILE A 135 27.12 -16.01 11.89
N GLN A 136 27.93 -16.85 12.53
CA GLN A 136 27.55 -18.23 12.85
C GLN A 136 26.24 -18.23 13.67
N PHE A 137 26.19 -17.46 14.76
CA PHE A 137 25.03 -17.42 15.65
C PHE A 137 23.80 -16.79 14.97
N ILE A 138 23.98 -15.69 14.21
CA ILE A 138 22.89 -15.03 13.47
C ILE A 138 22.31 -15.97 12.42
N ASN A 139 23.14 -16.68 11.66
CA ASN A 139 22.66 -17.63 10.65
C ASN A 139 21.81 -18.73 11.29
N ALA A 140 22.21 -19.24 12.46
CA ALA A 140 21.40 -20.22 13.19
C ALA A 140 20.04 -19.64 13.65
N LEU A 141 20.00 -18.37 14.07
CA LEU A 141 18.74 -17.69 14.39
C LEU A 141 17.87 -17.47 13.15
N ILE A 142 18.48 -17.14 12.00
CA ILE A 142 17.81 -17.03 10.70
C ILE A 142 17.22 -18.39 10.32
N ASP A 143 18.01 -19.45 10.34
CA ASP A 143 17.56 -20.81 10.01
C ASP A 143 16.42 -21.27 10.91
N ARG A 144 16.53 -21.03 12.23
CA ARG A 144 15.44 -21.29 13.18
C ARG A 144 14.18 -20.52 12.82
N LYS A 145 14.32 -19.23 12.47
CA LYS A 145 13.18 -18.40 12.10
C LYS A 145 12.58 -18.85 10.77
N LEU A 146 13.40 -19.17 9.76
CA LEU A 146 12.96 -19.69 8.48
C LEU A 146 12.23 -21.04 8.65
N ALA A 147 12.73 -21.94 9.48
CA ALA A 147 12.06 -23.20 9.80
C ALA A 147 10.69 -22.98 10.48
N GLN A 148 10.61 -22.03 11.42
CA GLN A 148 9.34 -21.62 12.02
C GLN A 148 8.39 -21.02 10.97
N LEU A 149 8.89 -20.15 10.09
CA LEU A 149 8.09 -19.50 9.05
C LEU A 149 7.62 -20.49 7.98
N ALA A 150 8.43 -21.49 7.62
CA ALA A 150 8.08 -22.53 6.65
C ALA A 150 6.99 -23.48 7.16
N GLN A 151 6.88 -23.63 8.49
CA GLN A 151 5.81 -24.39 9.13
C GLN A 151 4.51 -23.58 9.32
N LEU A 152 4.54 -22.26 9.09
CA LEU A 152 3.32 -21.48 9.11
C LEU A 152 2.48 -21.90 7.90
N ASP A 153 1.35 -22.52 8.18
CA ASP A 153 0.32 -22.73 7.19
C ASP A 153 -0.27 -21.37 6.78
N ILE A 154 0.27 -20.84 5.69
CA ILE A 154 -0.25 -19.63 5.04
C ILE A 154 -1.34 -19.96 4.02
N THR A 155 -1.75 -21.23 3.86
CA THR A 155 -2.81 -21.58 2.91
C THR A 155 -4.17 -21.02 3.34
N ASP A 156 -4.39 -20.70 4.62
CA ASP A 156 -5.58 -19.96 5.05
C ASP A 156 -5.50 -18.43 4.78
N LEU A 157 -4.37 -17.92 4.27
CA LEU A 157 -4.33 -16.59 3.64
C LEU A 157 -4.93 -16.60 2.22
N SER A 158 -5.14 -17.79 1.62
CA SER A 158 -5.57 -17.92 0.21
C SER A 158 -7.05 -17.65 -0.01
N ARG A 159 -7.87 -17.68 1.05
CA ARG A 159 -9.24 -17.15 0.96
C ARG A 159 -9.15 -15.65 1.11
N HIS A 160 -9.00 -14.95 -0.01
CA HIS A 160 -9.20 -13.50 -0.08
C HIS A 160 -10.57 -13.24 0.55
N ARG A 161 -10.58 -12.70 1.78
CA ARG A 161 -11.82 -12.48 2.51
C ARG A 161 -12.69 -11.44 1.79
N TYR A 162 -12.03 -10.51 1.13
CA TYR A 162 -12.61 -9.41 0.37
C TYR A 162 -12.09 -9.47 -1.06
N TRP A 163 -12.98 -9.69 -2.04
CA TRP A 163 -12.65 -9.62 -3.47
C TRP A 163 -13.88 -9.30 -4.31
N ARG A 164 -13.63 -8.81 -5.52
CA ARG A 164 -14.64 -8.49 -6.54
C ARG A 164 -14.15 -8.97 -7.89
N ARG A 165 -15.03 -9.59 -8.68
CA ARG A 165 -14.75 -9.99 -10.06
C ARG A 165 -15.62 -9.18 -11.00
N VAL A 166 -14.99 -8.40 -11.86
CA VAL A 166 -15.67 -7.51 -12.80
C VAL A 166 -15.18 -7.71 -14.22
N ARG A 167 -16.10 -7.59 -15.17
CA ARG A 167 -15.82 -7.53 -16.61
C ARG A 167 -16.11 -6.12 -17.10
N LEU A 168 -15.18 -5.53 -17.84
CA LEU A 168 -15.30 -4.16 -18.36
C LEU A 168 -14.37 -3.96 -19.56
N SER A 169 -14.53 -2.84 -20.26
CA SER A 169 -13.62 -2.45 -21.34
C SER A 169 -12.25 -2.03 -20.80
N ALA A 170 -11.18 -2.65 -21.29
CA ALA A 170 -9.80 -2.20 -21.00
C ALA A 170 -9.50 -0.79 -21.56
N GLY A 171 -10.34 -0.29 -22.48
CA GLY A 171 -10.28 1.10 -22.95
C GLY A 171 -10.80 2.13 -21.94
N LEU A 172 -11.31 1.70 -20.78
CA LEU A 172 -11.84 2.61 -19.76
C LEU A 172 -10.71 3.49 -19.20
N PRO A 173 -10.87 4.84 -19.17
CA PRO A 173 -9.87 5.73 -18.57
C PRO A 173 -9.67 5.42 -17.09
N LEU A 174 -8.43 5.53 -16.60
CA LEU A 174 -8.09 5.19 -15.21
C LEU A 174 -8.87 6.04 -14.20
N SER A 175 -9.07 7.33 -14.45
CA SER A 175 -9.91 8.18 -13.59
C SER A 175 -11.37 7.75 -13.56
N VAL A 176 -11.92 7.22 -14.65
CA VAL A 176 -13.28 6.66 -14.64
C VAL A 176 -13.29 5.32 -13.90
N PHE A 177 -12.25 4.51 -14.05
CA PHE A 177 -12.13 3.25 -13.35
C PHE A 177 -12.09 3.44 -11.82
N ALA A 178 -11.26 4.37 -11.33
CA ALA A 178 -11.22 4.74 -9.92
C ALA A 178 -12.57 5.32 -9.43
N ASP A 179 -13.03 6.42 -10.03
CA ASP A 179 -14.19 7.19 -9.56
C ASP A 179 -15.52 6.43 -9.71
N LYS A 180 -15.71 5.67 -10.79
CA LYS A 180 -17.02 5.09 -11.14
C LYS A 180 -17.14 3.61 -10.89
N ILE A 181 -16.03 2.90 -10.77
CA ILE A 181 -16.03 1.43 -10.67
C ILE A 181 -15.44 1.00 -9.33
N ILE A 182 -14.16 1.27 -9.07
CA ILE A 182 -13.47 0.77 -7.88
C ILE A 182 -14.09 1.33 -6.61
N THR A 183 -14.28 2.64 -6.52
CA THR A 183 -14.84 3.26 -5.32
C THR A 183 -16.25 2.73 -4.98
N PRO A 184 -17.21 2.65 -5.93
CA PRO A 184 -18.50 1.99 -5.69
C PRO A 184 -18.42 0.48 -5.39
N LEU A 185 -17.48 -0.27 -5.97
CA LEU A 185 -17.31 -1.71 -5.71
C LEU A 185 -16.99 -2.02 -4.24
N TRP A 186 -16.24 -1.12 -3.61
CA TRP A 186 -15.87 -1.19 -2.20
C TRP A 186 -16.80 -0.39 -1.29
N GLY A 187 -17.83 0.25 -1.86
CA GLY A 187 -18.75 1.09 -1.10
C GLY A 187 -18.08 2.31 -0.48
N TRP A 188 -16.92 2.72 -0.99
CA TRP A 188 -16.22 3.93 -0.56
C TRP A 188 -16.87 5.18 -1.15
N VAL A 189 -16.60 6.33 -0.54
CA VAL A 189 -17.15 7.62 -0.95
C VAL A 189 -16.29 8.20 -2.08
N ARG A 190 -16.96 8.47 -3.19
CA ARG A 190 -16.34 9.08 -4.37
C ARG A 190 -15.81 10.46 -4.05
N ASN A 191 -14.58 10.73 -4.50
CA ASN A 191 -13.88 12.02 -4.34
C ASN A 191 -13.59 12.43 -2.88
N LEU A 192 -13.62 11.49 -1.92
CA LEU A 192 -13.29 11.78 -0.52
C LEU A 192 -11.79 11.76 -0.27
N HIS A 193 -11.14 10.68 -0.67
CA HIS A 193 -9.72 10.45 -0.44
C HIS A 193 -8.92 10.48 -1.74
N ALA A 194 -7.60 10.61 -1.61
CA ALA A 194 -6.68 10.42 -2.72
C ALA A 194 -6.60 8.95 -3.14
N HIS A 195 -6.18 8.74 -4.39
CA HIS A 195 -5.88 7.41 -4.89
C HIS A 195 -4.68 7.43 -5.85
N ALA A 196 -4.04 6.27 -6.00
CA ALA A 196 -3.01 6.04 -7.00
C ALA A 196 -3.04 4.60 -7.51
N PHE A 197 -2.80 4.41 -8.80
CA PHE A 197 -2.48 3.11 -9.40
C PHE A 197 -0.96 2.91 -9.38
N HIS A 198 -0.53 1.73 -8.95
CA HIS A 198 0.86 1.31 -8.88
C HIS A 198 1.11 0.27 -9.97
N ASP A 199 1.88 0.64 -10.99
CA ASP A 199 2.37 -0.33 -11.98
C ASP A 199 3.56 -1.10 -11.39
N TYR A 200 3.30 -2.32 -10.92
CA TYR A 200 4.31 -3.18 -10.31
C TYR A 200 5.44 -3.58 -11.27
N LYS A 201 5.26 -3.47 -12.60
CA LYS A 201 6.30 -3.83 -13.57
C LYS A 201 7.44 -2.81 -13.60
N GLY A 202 7.12 -1.53 -13.45
CA GLY A 202 8.08 -0.43 -13.58
C GLY A 202 8.18 0.48 -12.35
N GLY A 203 7.31 0.30 -11.35
CA GLY A 203 7.20 1.19 -10.19
C GLY A 203 6.56 2.54 -10.49
N ALA A 204 5.99 2.72 -11.69
CA ALA A 204 5.32 3.96 -12.07
C ALA A 204 4.00 4.13 -11.31
N LEU A 205 3.70 5.37 -10.93
CA LEU A 205 2.46 5.72 -10.25
C LEU A 205 1.57 6.53 -11.20
N PHE A 206 0.27 6.27 -11.20
CA PHE A 206 -0.73 7.07 -11.90
C PHE A 206 -1.75 7.58 -10.91
N GLY A 207 -2.15 8.84 -11.02
CA GLY A 207 -3.09 9.44 -10.09
C GLY A 207 -3.77 10.68 -10.66
N PRO A 208 -4.77 11.21 -9.93
CA PRO A 208 -5.61 12.30 -10.41
C PRO A 208 -4.82 13.61 -10.50
N LYS A 209 -4.95 14.29 -11.66
CA LYS A 209 -4.25 15.55 -11.88
C LYS A 209 -4.77 16.65 -10.94
N ASP A 210 -3.83 17.42 -10.40
CA ASP A 210 -4.11 18.56 -9.53
C ASP A 210 -5.00 18.21 -8.32
N THR A 211 -4.96 16.97 -7.81
CA THR A 211 -5.77 16.61 -6.63
C THR A 211 -5.37 17.45 -5.42
N ASN A 212 -6.38 17.85 -4.65
CA ASN A 212 -6.25 18.61 -3.43
C ASN A 212 -6.80 17.85 -2.21
N ALA A 213 -6.99 16.53 -2.33
CA ALA A 213 -7.34 15.66 -1.21
C ALA A 213 -6.30 15.83 -0.09
N ILE A 214 -6.76 15.84 1.17
CA ILE A 214 -5.91 16.19 2.33
C ILE A 214 -4.82 15.14 2.53
N ASP A 215 -5.19 13.88 2.41
CA ASP A 215 -4.28 12.74 2.51
C ASP A 215 -3.23 12.72 1.38
N ALA A 216 -3.54 13.22 0.18
CA ALA A 216 -2.51 13.42 -0.85
C ALA A 216 -1.46 14.44 -0.41
N SER A 217 -1.84 15.60 0.13
CA SER A 217 -0.87 16.65 0.48
C SER A 217 0.02 16.27 1.67
N VAL A 218 -0.51 15.47 2.61
CA VAL A 218 0.21 15.08 3.84
C VAL A 218 0.96 13.76 3.68
N HIS A 219 0.48 12.85 2.83
CA HIS A 219 0.97 11.47 2.80
C HIS A 219 1.45 10.98 1.43
N LEU A 220 1.42 11.81 0.37
CA LEU A 220 1.95 11.37 -0.93
C LEU A 220 3.38 10.84 -0.81
N GLY A 221 4.24 11.50 -0.03
CA GLY A 221 5.62 11.08 0.27
C GLY A 221 5.78 9.66 0.83
N LYS A 222 4.70 9.05 1.35
CA LYS A 222 4.67 7.66 1.85
C LYS A 222 4.27 6.66 0.77
N ALA A 223 3.53 7.10 -0.26
CA ALA A 223 3.11 6.29 -1.40
C ALA A 223 4.06 6.42 -2.61
N GLY A 224 4.74 7.56 -2.74
CA GLY A 224 5.66 7.93 -3.81
C GLY A 224 6.10 9.39 -3.70
N TYR A 225 6.69 9.97 -4.75
CA TYR A 225 7.01 11.41 -4.78
C TYR A 225 6.11 12.18 -5.75
N ALA A 226 5.78 11.57 -6.89
CA ALA A 226 4.92 12.11 -7.91
C ALA A 226 4.24 10.96 -8.66
N TYR A 227 3.14 11.25 -9.34
CA TYR A 227 2.45 10.32 -10.23
C TYR A 227 2.16 10.96 -11.59
N ILE A 228 2.01 10.11 -12.59
CA ILE A 228 1.60 10.45 -13.94
C ILE A 228 0.09 10.78 -13.93
N PRO A 229 -0.36 11.88 -14.56
CA PRO A 229 -1.78 12.20 -14.66
C PRO A 229 -2.61 11.07 -15.31
N GLU A 230 -3.51 10.47 -14.55
CA GLU A 230 -4.25 9.26 -14.95
C GLU A 230 -5.26 9.50 -16.07
N GLU A 231 -5.73 10.73 -16.27
CA GLU A 231 -6.79 11.04 -17.24
C GLU A 231 -6.35 10.86 -18.70
N GLY A 232 -5.04 10.72 -18.94
CA GLY A 232 -4.45 10.43 -20.24
C GLY A 232 -4.31 8.93 -20.55
N PHE A 233 -4.60 8.06 -19.59
CA PHE A 233 -4.33 6.63 -19.67
C PHE A 233 -5.60 5.80 -19.41
N SER A 234 -5.59 4.59 -19.95
CA SER A 234 -6.63 3.59 -19.75
C SER A 234 -6.06 2.34 -19.12
N ILE A 235 -6.95 1.44 -18.67
CA ILE A 235 -6.59 0.15 -18.08
C ILE A 235 -5.63 -0.63 -18.99
N ALA A 236 -5.90 -0.67 -20.30
CA ALA A 236 -5.09 -1.37 -21.31
C ALA A 236 -3.65 -0.87 -21.44
N HIS A 237 -3.34 0.36 -20.98
CA HIS A 237 -1.97 0.85 -21.00
C HIS A 237 -1.10 0.16 -19.94
N ILE A 238 -1.70 -0.28 -18.84
CA ILE A 238 -0.99 -0.89 -17.70
C ILE A 238 -1.22 -2.41 -17.66
N LEU A 239 -2.46 -2.88 -17.75
CA LEU A 239 -2.81 -4.30 -17.77
C LEU A 239 -2.92 -4.79 -19.23
N GLN A 240 -1.91 -5.52 -19.70
CA GLN A 240 -1.78 -5.91 -21.12
C GLN A 240 -1.92 -7.41 -21.36
N LYS A 241 -1.58 -8.23 -20.36
CA LYS A 241 -1.57 -9.70 -20.47
C LYS A 241 -2.31 -10.32 -19.30
N GLU A 242 -2.97 -11.45 -19.55
CA GLU A 242 -3.55 -12.27 -18.48
C GLU A 242 -2.48 -12.61 -17.45
N GLY A 243 -2.83 -12.44 -16.17
CA GLY A 243 -1.90 -12.55 -15.05
C GLY A 243 -1.21 -11.25 -14.65
N ASP A 244 -1.27 -10.17 -15.44
CA ASP A 244 -0.77 -8.85 -15.01
C ASP A 244 -1.51 -8.41 -13.74
N VAL A 245 -0.76 -7.83 -12.79
CA VAL A 245 -1.27 -7.30 -11.53
C VAL A 245 -0.77 -5.88 -11.33
N ILE A 246 -1.65 -4.99 -10.89
CA ILE A 246 -1.33 -3.63 -10.45
C ILE A 246 -1.90 -3.39 -9.06
N GLY A 247 -1.32 -2.45 -8.34
CA GLY A 247 -1.87 -1.98 -7.07
C GLY A 247 -2.83 -0.81 -7.28
N TYR A 248 -3.88 -0.76 -6.48
CA TYR A 248 -4.70 0.44 -6.28
C TYR A 248 -4.62 0.82 -4.81
N HIS A 249 -4.00 1.97 -4.56
CA HIS A 249 -3.85 2.55 -3.24
C HIS A 249 -4.92 3.64 -3.08
N TYR A 250 -5.77 3.48 -2.07
CA TYR A 250 -6.84 4.41 -1.73
C TYR A 250 -6.67 4.91 -0.30
N ASP A 251 -6.94 6.19 -0.08
CA ASP A 251 -6.70 6.89 1.19
C ASP A 251 -5.24 6.77 1.63
N SER A 252 -4.43 7.78 1.29
CA SER A 252 -3.01 7.77 1.67
C SER A 252 -2.77 7.94 3.18
N GLY A 253 -3.80 8.29 3.96
CA GLY A 253 -3.76 8.32 5.42
C GLY A 253 -3.94 6.93 6.01
N ASP A 254 -5.05 6.28 5.67
CA ASP A 254 -5.42 4.98 6.20
C ASP A 254 -4.73 3.80 5.50
N ASN A 255 -4.33 3.98 4.24
CA ASN A 255 -3.54 3.07 3.42
C ASN A 255 -4.32 1.80 3.02
N TRP A 256 -5.43 1.97 2.29
CA TRP A 256 -6.16 0.87 1.68
C TRP A 256 -5.46 0.37 0.42
N TRP A 257 -5.15 -0.92 0.39
CA TRP A 257 -4.54 -1.60 -0.75
C TRP A 257 -5.49 -2.60 -1.39
N VAL A 258 -5.64 -2.49 -2.71
CA VAL A 258 -6.38 -3.42 -3.56
C VAL A 258 -5.48 -3.87 -4.69
N ASP A 259 -5.19 -5.16 -4.77
CA ASP A 259 -4.54 -5.73 -5.95
C ASP A 259 -5.59 -5.96 -7.05
N ILE A 260 -5.28 -5.49 -8.25
CA ILE A 260 -6.11 -5.63 -9.44
C ILE A 260 -5.39 -6.55 -10.41
N LYS A 261 -5.94 -7.75 -10.58
CA LYS A 261 -5.41 -8.77 -11.48
C LYS A 261 -6.24 -8.85 -12.77
N LEU A 262 -5.57 -8.83 -13.92
CA LEU A 262 -6.19 -9.16 -15.19
C LEU A 262 -6.30 -10.68 -15.33
N GLU A 263 -7.50 -11.23 -15.19
CA GLU A 263 -7.72 -12.68 -15.26
C GLU A 263 -7.84 -13.20 -16.70
N GLU A 264 -8.61 -12.49 -17.53
CA GLU A 264 -9.01 -12.95 -18.86
C GLU A 264 -9.20 -11.75 -19.80
N ILE A 265 -8.77 -11.89 -21.06
CA ILE A 265 -9.04 -10.90 -22.12
C ILE A 265 -10.06 -11.50 -23.11
N ALA A 266 -11.30 -11.02 -23.05
CA ALA A 266 -12.35 -11.46 -23.97
C ALA A 266 -12.03 -11.08 -25.43
N PRO A 267 -12.32 -11.96 -26.42
CA PRO A 267 -12.21 -11.65 -27.83
C PRO A 267 -12.99 -10.40 -28.24
N ARG A 268 -12.44 -9.61 -29.16
CA ARG A 268 -13.01 -8.30 -29.55
C ARG A 268 -14.41 -8.41 -30.14
N ASP A 269 -14.68 -9.47 -30.90
CA ASP A 269 -15.95 -9.76 -31.57
C ASP A 269 -17.08 -10.11 -30.59
N THR A 270 -16.75 -10.63 -29.41
CA THR A 270 -17.72 -10.95 -28.36
C THR A 270 -17.80 -9.88 -27.27
N SER A 271 -16.91 -8.89 -27.30
CA SER A 271 -16.82 -7.84 -26.29
C SER A 271 -17.88 -6.75 -26.49
N THR A 272 -18.73 -6.57 -25.49
CA THR A 272 -19.71 -5.45 -25.46
C THR A 272 -19.10 -4.17 -24.87
N GLY A 273 -17.91 -4.27 -24.26
CA GLY A 273 -17.29 -3.20 -23.49
C GLY A 273 -18.07 -2.74 -22.25
N ALA A 274 -19.20 -3.38 -21.93
CA ALA A 274 -20.04 -3.02 -20.79
C ALA A 274 -19.39 -3.44 -19.47
N VAL A 275 -19.67 -2.67 -18.42
CA VAL A 275 -19.27 -2.97 -17.04
C VAL A 275 -20.28 -3.95 -16.44
N VAL A 276 -19.80 -5.08 -15.96
CA VAL A 276 -20.60 -6.13 -15.34
C VAL A 276 -19.88 -6.64 -14.09
N VAL A 277 -20.55 -6.57 -12.94
CA VAL A 277 -20.09 -7.24 -11.71
C VAL A 277 -20.52 -8.71 -11.77
N LEU A 278 -19.52 -9.59 -11.91
CA LEU A 278 -19.73 -11.02 -12.06
C LEU A 278 -19.94 -11.69 -10.72
N ASP A 279 -19.07 -11.40 -9.75
CA ASP A 279 -19.06 -12.06 -8.44
C ASP A 279 -18.24 -11.25 -7.41
N GLY A 280 -18.26 -11.67 -6.15
CA GLY A 280 -17.50 -11.06 -5.06
C GLY A 280 -17.85 -11.61 -3.68
N ALA A 281 -16.90 -11.50 -2.74
CA ALA A 281 -17.08 -11.89 -1.34
C ALA A 281 -16.61 -10.79 -0.38
N GLY A 282 -17.18 -10.76 0.83
CA GLY A 282 -16.89 -9.74 1.83
C GLY A 282 -17.79 -8.51 1.69
N GLY A 283 -18.18 -7.92 2.82
CA GLY A 283 -18.98 -6.69 2.87
C GLY A 283 -18.24 -5.45 2.36
N TYR A 284 -18.78 -4.25 2.63
CA TYR A 284 -18.07 -3.00 2.35
C TYR A 284 -17.15 -2.63 3.51
N PRO A 285 -15.84 -2.45 3.29
CA PRO A 285 -14.95 -1.92 4.31
C PRO A 285 -15.37 -0.50 4.75
N PRO A 286 -15.02 -0.09 5.97
CA PRO A 286 -15.24 1.29 6.44
C PRO A 286 -14.46 2.31 5.59
N ASP A 287 -15.07 3.44 5.29
CA ASP A 287 -14.45 4.65 4.75
C ASP A 287 -14.36 5.72 5.85
N GLY A 288 -13.51 5.48 6.83
CA GLY A 288 -13.45 6.25 8.08
C GLY A 288 -12.03 6.37 8.59
N GLU A 289 -11.84 6.85 9.82
CA GLU A 289 -10.50 7.06 10.36
C GLU A 289 -9.86 5.77 10.92
N SER A 290 -8.55 5.60 10.72
CA SER A 290 -7.76 4.49 11.29
C SER A 290 -8.29 3.11 10.88
N SER A 291 -8.81 3.04 9.67
CA SER A 291 -9.62 1.95 9.16
C SER A 291 -8.96 1.16 8.05
N GLY A 292 -7.81 1.58 7.51
CA GLY A 292 -7.15 0.92 6.37
C GLY A 292 -6.82 -0.57 6.49
N THR A 293 -6.29 -1.16 5.41
CA THR A 293 -6.21 -2.62 5.19
C THR A 293 -5.78 -3.43 6.42
N PHE A 294 -4.66 -3.06 7.06
CA PHE A 294 -4.15 -3.77 8.23
C PHE A 294 -4.99 -3.53 9.49
N SER A 295 -5.42 -2.28 9.71
CA SER A 295 -6.25 -1.91 10.86
C SER A 295 -7.59 -2.64 10.81
N TRP A 296 -8.26 -2.66 9.65
CA TRP A 296 -9.51 -3.40 9.50
C TRP A 296 -9.33 -4.91 9.66
N ALA A 297 -8.28 -5.50 9.09
CA ALA A 297 -7.97 -6.91 9.29
C ALA A 297 -7.78 -7.26 10.78
N ILE A 298 -7.14 -6.37 11.55
CA ILE A 298 -7.01 -6.53 13.01
C ILE A 298 -8.38 -6.42 13.71
N GLN A 299 -9.23 -5.46 13.33
CA GLN A 299 -10.58 -5.34 13.90
C GLN A 299 -11.40 -6.60 13.64
N LEU A 300 -11.36 -7.11 12.42
CA LEU A 300 -12.05 -8.33 12.03
C LEU A 300 -11.53 -9.58 12.78
N ARG A 301 -10.21 -9.68 13.00
CA ARG A 301 -9.63 -10.75 13.83
C ARG A 301 -10.12 -10.67 15.27
N LYS A 302 -10.13 -9.47 15.87
CA LYS A 302 -10.66 -9.24 17.23
C LYS A 302 -12.15 -9.57 17.30
N ALA A 303 -12.91 -9.27 16.24
CA ALA A 303 -14.33 -9.60 16.14
C ALA A 303 -14.59 -11.11 16.13
N ALA A 304 -13.76 -11.89 15.44
CA ALA A 304 -13.85 -13.35 15.45
C ALA A 304 -13.46 -13.97 16.81
N GLN A 305 -12.62 -13.28 17.59
CA GLN A 305 -12.11 -13.78 18.87
C GLN A 305 -13.02 -13.48 20.07
N SER A 306 -13.87 -12.45 20.02
CA SER A 306 -14.67 -12.05 21.18
C SER A 306 -15.92 -11.22 20.84
N PRO A 307 -17.00 -11.33 21.64
CA PRO A 307 -18.18 -10.45 21.52
C PRO A 307 -17.84 -8.96 21.66
N ALA A 308 -16.89 -8.60 22.54
CA ALA A 308 -16.43 -7.23 22.71
C ALA A 308 -15.73 -6.70 21.44
N GLY A 309 -14.86 -7.52 20.83
CA GLY A 309 -14.24 -7.21 19.55
C GLY A 309 -15.28 -7.04 18.43
N LYS A 310 -16.31 -7.89 18.40
CA LYS A 310 -17.38 -7.81 17.38
C LYS A 310 -18.17 -6.52 17.51
N ARG A 311 -18.58 -6.14 18.73
CA ARG A 311 -19.22 -4.84 19.00
C ARG A 311 -18.36 -3.65 18.59
N ASN A 312 -17.05 -3.71 18.87
CA ASN A 312 -16.13 -2.64 18.47
C ASN A 312 -16.00 -2.51 16.95
N ALA A 313 -15.88 -3.64 16.23
CA ALA A 313 -15.79 -3.63 14.78
C ALA A 313 -17.07 -3.09 14.12
N VAL A 314 -18.25 -3.46 14.63
CA VAL A 314 -19.53 -2.88 14.17
C VAL A 314 -19.57 -1.37 14.45
N LYS A 315 -19.15 -0.92 15.64
CA LYS A 315 -19.09 0.51 15.97
C LYS A 315 -18.18 1.28 15.02
N VAL A 316 -17.00 0.75 14.70
CA VAL A 316 -16.07 1.37 13.74
C VAL A 316 -16.71 1.43 12.35
N LEU A 317 -17.34 0.34 11.90
CA LEU A 317 -17.97 0.27 10.60
C LEU A 317 -19.10 1.29 10.43
N PHE A 318 -20.03 1.35 11.39
CA PHE A 318 -21.18 2.27 11.34
C PHE A 318 -20.84 3.71 11.75
N GLY A 319 -19.63 3.96 12.24
CA GLY A 319 -19.09 5.31 12.38
C GLY A 319 -18.40 5.85 11.13
N ALA A 320 -18.16 4.99 10.13
CA ALA A 320 -17.46 5.37 8.90
C ALA A 320 -18.37 6.17 7.95
N THR A 321 -17.76 7.00 7.10
CA THR A 321 -18.49 7.95 6.23
C THR A 321 -19.47 7.24 5.31
N ASN A 322 -19.08 6.11 4.73
CA ASN A 322 -19.93 5.30 3.85
C ASN A 322 -21.07 4.54 4.54
N TYR A 323 -21.16 4.62 5.87
CA TYR A 323 -22.26 4.06 6.67
C TYR A 323 -23.08 5.12 7.41
N GLN A 324 -22.79 6.42 7.27
CA GLN A 324 -23.50 7.48 8.01
C GLN A 324 -25.02 7.49 7.77
N ASP A 325 -25.48 7.10 6.58
CA ASP A 325 -26.91 7.02 6.25
C ASP A 325 -27.55 5.65 6.60
N LYS A 326 -26.80 4.75 7.25
CA LYS A 326 -27.25 3.40 7.60
C LYS A 326 -27.41 3.27 9.11
N ASN A 327 -28.50 2.64 9.53
CA ASN A 327 -28.69 2.31 10.93
C ASN A 327 -27.83 1.09 11.31
N PRO A 328 -27.13 1.13 12.47
CA PRO A 328 -26.47 -0.05 12.99
C PRO A 328 -27.47 -1.17 13.28
N PRO A 329 -27.05 -2.44 13.26
CA PRO A 329 -27.90 -3.57 13.65
C PRO A 329 -28.36 -3.42 15.11
N LEU A 330 -29.55 -3.95 15.42
CA LEU A 330 -30.10 -3.95 16.78
C LEU A 330 -29.17 -4.70 17.75
N ASP A 331 -28.68 -5.88 17.35
CA ASP A 331 -27.58 -6.56 18.03
C ASP A 331 -26.32 -6.56 17.14
N PRO A 332 -25.24 -5.88 17.54
CA PRO A 332 -23.96 -5.96 16.84
C PRO A 332 -23.40 -7.38 16.67
N LEU A 333 -23.81 -8.32 17.53
CA LEU A 333 -23.36 -9.70 17.44
C LEU A 333 -23.97 -10.47 16.26
N ASP A 334 -25.07 -9.97 15.69
CA ASP A 334 -25.72 -10.57 14.52
C ASP A 334 -25.11 -10.09 13.19
N TYR A 335 -24.26 -9.06 13.23
CA TYR A 335 -23.69 -8.50 12.01
C TYR A 335 -22.75 -9.49 11.31
N ASP A 336 -22.95 -9.67 10.01
CA ASP A 336 -22.07 -10.46 9.14
C ASP A 336 -21.17 -9.53 8.31
N PHE A 337 -19.88 -9.53 8.63
CA PHE A 337 -18.88 -8.73 7.91
C PHE A 337 -18.54 -9.31 6.51
N ASP A 338 -18.93 -10.55 6.26
CA ASP A 338 -18.59 -11.29 5.05
C ASP A 338 -19.75 -11.33 4.03
N LEU A 339 -20.92 -10.80 4.41
CA LEU A 339 -22.10 -10.72 3.56
C LEU A 339 -21.84 -9.84 2.32
N SER A 340 -21.85 -10.47 1.14
CA SER A 340 -21.66 -9.81 -0.15
C SER A 340 -22.98 -9.30 -0.72
N ASP A 341 -23.06 -7.99 -0.97
CA ASP A 341 -24.21 -7.33 -1.59
C ASP A 341 -23.97 -7.02 -3.07
N LEU A 342 -24.01 -8.07 -3.92
CA LEU A 342 -23.75 -7.93 -5.35
C LEU A 342 -24.74 -7.00 -6.06
N GLU A 343 -26.01 -7.00 -5.65
CA GLU A 343 -27.03 -6.16 -6.26
C GLU A 343 -26.83 -4.68 -5.88
N GLY A 344 -26.51 -4.41 -4.60
CA GLY A 344 -26.11 -3.09 -4.16
C GLY A 344 -24.87 -2.58 -4.88
N MET A 345 -23.86 -3.44 -5.12
CA MET A 345 -22.67 -3.07 -5.90
C MET A 345 -23.02 -2.68 -7.34
N ARG A 346 -23.85 -3.49 -8.01
CA ARG A 346 -24.31 -3.22 -9.38
C ARG A 346 -25.09 -1.91 -9.45
N LYS A 347 -25.97 -1.67 -8.47
CA LYS A 347 -26.72 -0.42 -8.36
C LYS A 347 -25.79 0.78 -8.12
N ALA A 348 -24.83 0.67 -7.19
CA ALA A 348 -23.89 1.73 -6.87
C ALA A 348 -23.03 2.13 -8.08
N ILE A 349 -22.56 1.15 -8.87
CA ILE A 349 -21.86 1.41 -10.14
C ILE A 349 -22.78 2.08 -11.16
N ARG A 350 -24.03 1.62 -11.30
CA ARG A 350 -25.01 2.25 -12.22
C ARG A 350 -25.26 3.71 -11.84
N ASP A 351 -25.50 3.98 -10.57
CA ASP A 351 -25.70 5.35 -10.05
C ASP A 351 -24.43 6.20 -10.24
N ALA A 352 -23.24 5.61 -10.08
CA ALA A 352 -21.99 6.30 -10.35
C ALA A 352 -21.85 6.62 -11.85
N LEU A 353 -22.14 5.68 -12.77
CA LEU A 353 -22.11 5.90 -14.22
C LEU A 353 -23.14 6.94 -14.69
N ASP A 354 -24.33 6.98 -14.09
CA ASP A 354 -25.33 8.03 -14.32
C ASP A 354 -25.05 9.32 -13.51
N SER A 355 -23.93 9.45 -12.82
CA SER A 355 -23.55 10.72 -12.19
C SER A 355 -22.40 11.39 -12.94
N LYS A 356 -22.22 12.69 -12.75
CA LYS A 356 -21.08 13.39 -13.35
C LYS A 356 -19.77 12.94 -12.71
N GLY A 357 -18.69 12.96 -13.48
CA GLY A 357 -17.36 12.66 -12.94
C GLY A 357 -16.97 13.64 -11.84
N SER A 358 -16.27 13.14 -10.84
CA SER A 358 -15.78 13.93 -9.70
C SER A 358 -14.81 15.05 -10.13
N LEU A 359 -14.57 16.02 -9.23
CA LEU A 359 -13.60 17.10 -9.43
C LEU A 359 -12.44 16.91 -8.46
N HIS A 360 -11.40 16.18 -8.88
CA HIS A 360 -10.26 15.87 -8.00
C HIS A 360 -9.51 17.10 -7.47
N TYR A 361 -9.47 18.19 -8.24
CA TYR A 361 -8.93 19.48 -7.77
C TYR A 361 -9.79 20.21 -6.74
N ALA A 362 -10.95 19.65 -6.40
CA ALA A 362 -11.91 20.13 -5.42
C ALA A 362 -12.56 18.92 -4.72
N SER A 363 -11.71 18.06 -4.15
CA SER A 363 -12.07 16.87 -3.38
C SER A 363 -12.94 17.19 -2.16
N LYS A 364 -13.75 16.23 -1.73
CA LYS A 364 -14.63 16.34 -0.56
C LYS A 364 -13.79 16.48 0.72
N LYS A 365 -14.22 17.34 1.63
CA LYS A 365 -13.57 17.58 2.92
C LYS A 365 -14.60 17.78 4.00
N PHE A 366 -14.36 17.19 5.16
CA PHE A 366 -15.09 17.53 6.37
C PHE A 366 -14.56 18.87 6.91
N VAL A 367 -15.48 19.79 7.16
CA VAL A 367 -15.16 21.13 7.66
C VAL A 367 -15.95 21.36 8.93
N THR A 368 -15.22 21.63 10.01
CA THR A 368 -15.81 22.09 11.28
C THR A 368 -15.83 23.62 11.27
N PRO A 369 -17.00 24.26 11.38
CA PRO A 369 -17.07 25.70 11.48
C PRO A 369 -16.37 26.22 12.73
N PHE A 370 -15.51 27.23 12.55
CA PHE A 370 -14.85 27.94 13.66
C PHE A 370 -15.17 29.45 13.63
N ALA A 371 -15.98 29.89 12.66
CA ALA A 371 -16.41 31.27 12.46
C ALA A 371 -17.79 31.27 11.76
N PRO A 372 -18.49 32.41 11.69
CA PRO A 372 -19.71 32.56 10.89
C PRO A 372 -19.52 32.13 9.42
N MET A 373 -20.57 31.59 8.81
CA MET A 373 -20.48 30.97 7.47
C MET A 373 -20.11 31.97 6.36
N ASP A 374 -20.49 33.24 6.47
CA ASP A 374 -20.10 34.31 5.55
C ASP A 374 -18.58 34.55 5.56
N GLU A 375 -17.95 34.53 6.74
CA GLU A 375 -16.50 34.57 6.88
C GLU A 375 -15.84 33.29 6.35
N MET A 376 -16.42 32.12 6.65
CA MET A 376 -15.90 30.84 6.15
C MET A 376 -16.01 30.67 4.63
N ASN A 377 -16.97 31.35 4.02
CA ASN A 377 -17.20 31.37 2.57
C ASN A 377 -16.45 32.51 1.87
N SER A 378 -15.64 33.29 2.60
CA SER A 378 -14.72 34.25 2.00
C SER A 378 -13.72 33.57 1.08
N ASP A 379 -13.24 34.31 0.06
CA ASP A 379 -12.28 33.79 -0.91
C ASP A 379 -11.00 33.26 -0.22
N SER A 380 -10.52 33.91 0.86
CA SER A 380 -9.32 33.49 1.59
C SER A 380 -9.53 32.17 2.36
N SER A 381 -10.65 32.03 3.07
CA SER A 381 -10.96 30.79 3.83
C SER A 381 -11.16 29.60 2.89
N MET A 382 -11.91 29.81 1.81
CA MET A 382 -12.11 28.80 0.76
C MET A 382 -10.79 28.40 0.10
N LEU A 383 -9.92 29.37 -0.21
CA LEU A 383 -8.60 29.09 -0.78
C LEU A 383 -7.74 28.24 0.15
N SER A 384 -7.77 28.52 1.46
CA SER A 384 -7.02 27.73 2.46
C SER A 384 -7.53 26.28 2.54
N ARG A 385 -8.86 26.07 2.56
CA ARG A 385 -9.46 24.74 2.78
C ARG A 385 -9.56 23.91 1.50
N LEU A 386 -9.93 24.52 0.37
CA LEU A 386 -10.12 23.85 -0.93
C LEU A 386 -8.99 24.08 -1.92
N GLY A 387 -8.01 24.96 -1.65
CA GLY A 387 -7.04 25.37 -2.68
C GLY A 387 -7.68 26.15 -3.84
N ARG A 388 -8.94 26.54 -3.72
CA ARG A 388 -9.73 27.25 -4.74
C ARG A 388 -10.75 28.18 -4.06
N THR A 389 -11.12 29.25 -4.75
CA THR A 389 -12.22 30.13 -4.36
C THR A 389 -13.46 29.81 -5.19
N ALA A 390 -14.66 30.20 -4.72
CA ALA A 390 -15.89 30.05 -5.50
C ALA A 390 -15.79 30.75 -6.87
N ARG A 391 -15.09 31.89 -6.94
CA ARG A 391 -14.87 32.67 -8.17
C ARG A 391 -13.86 32.03 -9.12
N ASN A 392 -12.90 31.28 -8.60
CA ASN A 392 -11.85 30.60 -9.37
C ASN A 392 -12.26 29.18 -9.82
N MET A 393 -13.50 28.78 -9.57
CA MET A 393 -14.06 27.55 -10.10
C MET A 393 -14.23 27.65 -11.62
N LYS A 394 -14.00 26.53 -12.32
CA LYS A 394 -14.17 26.46 -13.77
C LYS A 394 -15.65 26.70 -14.12
N LYS A 395 -15.92 27.39 -15.24
CA LYS A 395 -17.29 27.67 -15.70
C LYS A 395 -18.17 26.41 -15.69
N GLY A 396 -19.35 26.52 -15.07
CA GLY A 396 -20.32 25.43 -14.91
C GLY A 396 -19.98 24.44 -13.79
N THR A 397 -19.07 24.79 -12.88
CA THR A 397 -18.80 24.10 -11.61
C THR A 397 -19.09 25.02 -10.44
N ALA A 398 -19.34 24.45 -9.26
CA ALA A 398 -19.61 25.18 -8.03
C ALA A 398 -19.04 24.42 -6.82
N VAL A 399 -19.01 25.07 -5.67
CA VAL A 399 -18.78 24.39 -4.39
C VAL A 399 -20.14 24.02 -3.79
N SER A 400 -20.26 22.80 -3.30
CA SER A 400 -21.41 22.30 -2.55
C SER A 400 -20.97 22.07 -1.10
N GLN A 401 -21.83 22.50 -0.17
CA GLN A 401 -21.68 22.26 1.26
C GLN A 401 -22.92 21.51 1.73
N THR A 402 -22.72 20.32 2.30
CA THR A 402 -23.79 19.46 2.81
C THR A 402 -23.61 19.28 4.31
N PRO A 403 -24.55 19.69 5.16
CA PRO A 403 -24.45 19.49 6.61
C PRO A 403 -24.27 18.00 6.94
N VAL A 404 -23.39 17.69 7.90
CA VAL A 404 -23.21 16.33 8.42
C VAL A 404 -24.13 16.14 9.63
N PRO A 405 -25.15 15.27 9.55
CA PRO A 405 -26.11 15.08 10.64
C PRO A 405 -25.42 14.63 11.93
N GLY A 406 -25.78 15.23 13.08
CA GLY A 406 -25.27 14.81 14.38
C GLY A 406 -23.85 15.29 14.75
N HIS A 407 -23.17 16.04 13.87
CA HIS A 407 -21.78 16.46 14.07
C HIS A 407 -21.63 17.98 14.32
N GLY A 408 -22.44 18.55 15.22
CA GLY A 408 -22.16 19.89 15.81
C GLY A 408 -21.98 21.04 14.81
N GLY A 409 -22.67 21.01 13.67
CA GLY A 409 -22.56 22.02 12.61
C GLY A 409 -21.48 21.74 11.56
N MET A 410 -20.77 20.61 11.63
CA MET A 410 -19.87 20.17 10.55
C MET A 410 -20.61 20.04 9.22
N PHE A 411 -19.90 20.31 8.13
CA PHE A 411 -20.38 20.11 6.77
C PHE A 411 -19.33 19.43 5.90
N LEU A 412 -19.81 18.65 4.93
CA LEU A 412 -19.00 18.09 3.85
C LEU A 412 -18.97 19.10 2.70
N GLU A 413 -17.79 19.56 2.34
CA GLU A 413 -17.57 20.53 1.27
C GLU A 413 -16.89 19.88 0.08
N GLU A 414 -17.38 20.14 -1.15
CA GLU A 414 -16.77 19.61 -2.37
C GLU A 414 -17.01 20.49 -3.60
N GLY A 415 -16.22 20.28 -4.65
CA GLY A 415 -16.53 20.81 -5.97
C GLY A 415 -17.49 19.90 -6.74
N VAL A 416 -18.55 20.48 -7.32
CA VAL A 416 -19.53 19.79 -8.16
C VAL A 416 -19.63 20.39 -9.56
N LYS A 417 -20.02 19.57 -10.55
CA LYS A 417 -20.33 20.02 -11.91
C LYS A 417 -21.83 20.35 -12.03
N LEU A 418 -22.20 21.61 -12.14
CA LEU A 418 -23.60 22.03 -12.34
C LEU A 418 -24.05 21.89 -13.79
N THR A 419 -23.41 22.61 -14.70
CA THR A 419 -23.74 22.60 -16.14
C THR A 419 -22.58 22.12 -17.01
N ARG A 420 -21.36 22.07 -16.43
CA ARG A 420 -20.17 21.56 -17.10
C ARG A 420 -20.33 20.07 -17.39
N LYS A 421 -20.04 19.72 -18.65
CA LYS A 421 -20.10 18.36 -19.17
C LYS A 421 -18.80 17.61 -18.90
N ASP A 422 -18.89 16.30 -18.77
CA ASP A 422 -17.72 15.44 -18.78
C ASP A 422 -17.07 15.44 -20.16
N LYS A 423 -15.75 15.19 -20.20
CA LYS A 423 -15.05 15.08 -21.48
C LYS A 423 -15.38 13.70 -22.08
N PRO A 424 -15.68 13.60 -23.38
CA PRO A 424 -15.92 12.30 -24.02
C PRO A 424 -14.77 11.31 -23.85
N THR A 425 -13.53 11.81 -23.79
CA THR A 425 -12.32 11.00 -23.57
C THR A 425 -12.12 10.55 -22.13
N ASN A 426 -12.88 11.11 -21.19
CA ASN A 426 -12.77 10.81 -19.76
C ASN A 426 -14.15 10.65 -19.12
N THR A 427 -14.95 9.78 -19.74
CA THR A 427 -16.30 9.42 -19.30
C THR A 427 -16.65 8.04 -19.89
N ALA A 428 -17.84 7.55 -19.57
CA ALA A 428 -18.36 6.29 -20.05
C ALA A 428 -19.85 6.40 -20.37
N CYS A 429 -20.40 5.37 -21.02
CA CYS A 429 -21.83 5.30 -21.25
C CYS A 429 -22.56 5.25 -19.90
N ALA A 430 -23.52 6.16 -19.70
CA ALA A 430 -24.30 6.25 -18.47
C ALA A 430 -25.15 5.00 -18.18
N ASN A 431 -25.44 4.20 -19.21
CA ASN A 431 -26.22 2.97 -19.08
C ASN A 431 -25.36 1.73 -18.79
N CYS A 432 -24.34 1.48 -19.62
CA CYS A 432 -23.58 0.23 -19.59
C CYS A 432 -22.09 0.39 -19.26
N GLY A 433 -21.58 1.61 -19.12
CA GLY A 433 -20.20 1.86 -18.73
C GLY A 433 -19.13 1.64 -19.81
N THR A 434 -19.51 1.32 -21.05
CA THR A 434 -18.53 1.27 -22.15
C THR A 434 -17.97 2.66 -22.46
N PRO A 435 -16.67 2.81 -22.73
CA PRO A 435 -16.06 4.09 -23.13
C PRO A 435 -16.15 4.36 -24.64
N HIS A 436 -16.72 3.43 -25.42
CA HIS A 436 -16.68 3.48 -26.89
C HIS A 436 -17.92 4.15 -27.50
N ASP A 437 -17.73 4.80 -28.65
CA ASP A 437 -18.77 5.40 -29.49
C ASP A 437 -19.73 6.37 -28.77
N LEU A 438 -19.19 7.11 -27.81
CA LEU A 438 -19.97 7.96 -26.92
C LEU A 438 -20.56 9.19 -27.63
N LYS A 439 -21.90 9.27 -27.60
CA LYS A 439 -22.67 10.42 -28.06
C LYS A 439 -23.40 11.06 -26.88
N ALA A 440 -23.31 12.37 -26.78
CA ALA A 440 -24.01 13.11 -25.75
C ALA A 440 -25.53 13.06 -25.98
N CYS A 441 -26.31 13.06 -24.90
CA CYS A 441 -27.75 13.23 -24.94
C CYS A 441 -28.11 14.50 -25.72
N SER A 442 -28.87 14.39 -26.80
CA SER A 442 -29.24 15.54 -27.64
C SER A 442 -30.03 16.62 -26.90
N ARG A 443 -30.73 16.26 -25.82
CA ARG A 443 -31.55 17.20 -25.04
C ARG A 443 -30.76 17.98 -23.99
N CYS A 444 -30.07 17.30 -23.08
CA CYS A 444 -29.35 17.97 -21.98
C CYS A 444 -27.84 18.10 -22.24
N GLY A 445 -27.28 17.24 -23.09
CA GLY A 445 -25.84 17.11 -23.32
C GLY A 445 -25.03 16.68 -22.10
N GLN A 446 -25.65 16.24 -20.99
CA GLN A 446 -24.98 15.96 -19.71
C GLN A 446 -24.62 14.47 -19.50
N ARG A 447 -25.18 13.56 -20.30
CA ARG A 447 -24.93 12.11 -20.26
C ARG A 447 -24.47 11.62 -21.61
N TYR A 448 -23.63 10.60 -21.61
CA TYR A 448 -23.08 9.98 -22.81
C TYR A 448 -23.63 8.56 -23.00
N TYR A 449 -23.83 8.17 -24.25
CA TYR A 449 -24.35 6.85 -24.62
C TYR A 449 -23.59 6.30 -25.81
N CYS A 450 -23.25 5.01 -25.79
CA CYS A 450 -22.65 4.32 -26.94
C CYS A 450 -23.64 4.10 -28.10
N GLY A 451 -24.94 4.25 -27.86
CA GLY A 451 -25.96 4.00 -28.87
C GLY A 451 -27.38 4.36 -28.40
N LYS A 452 -28.32 4.31 -29.35
CA LYS A 452 -29.73 4.64 -29.10
C LYS A 452 -30.40 3.67 -28.11
N ASP A 453 -29.99 2.41 -28.10
CA ASP A 453 -30.60 1.40 -27.22
C ASP A 453 -30.22 1.64 -25.76
N SER A 454 -28.93 1.85 -25.48
CA SER A 454 -28.45 2.30 -24.16
C SER A 454 -29.13 3.59 -23.70
N GLN A 455 -29.31 4.55 -24.61
CA GLN A 455 -30.03 5.79 -24.29
C GLN A 455 -31.50 5.52 -23.96
N ARG A 456 -32.21 4.68 -24.72
CA ARG A 456 -33.63 4.35 -24.51
C ARG A 456 -33.85 3.57 -23.22
N ALA A 457 -32.96 2.62 -22.89
CA ALA A 457 -33.01 1.86 -21.66
C ALA A 457 -32.89 2.80 -20.44
N HIS A 458 -31.80 3.57 -20.39
CA HIS A 458 -31.55 4.52 -19.33
C HIS A 458 -32.61 5.65 -19.26
N TRP A 459 -33.16 6.06 -20.41
CA TRP A 459 -34.26 7.03 -20.48
C TRP A 459 -35.49 6.56 -19.71
N LYS A 460 -35.86 5.29 -19.90
CA LYS A 460 -37.03 4.70 -19.22
C LYS A 460 -36.78 4.51 -17.73
N GLU A 461 -35.57 4.12 -17.36
CA GLU A 461 -35.20 3.81 -15.97
C GLU A 461 -35.12 5.06 -15.08
N SER A 462 -34.35 6.08 -15.47
CA SER A 462 -34.09 7.22 -14.59
C SER A 462 -33.90 8.56 -15.33
N HIS A 463 -33.27 8.56 -16.52
CA HIS A 463 -32.83 9.81 -17.14
C HIS A 463 -33.97 10.76 -17.50
N LYS A 464 -35.16 10.25 -17.87
CA LYS A 464 -36.32 11.08 -18.22
C LYS A 464 -36.69 12.07 -17.11
N MET A 465 -36.50 11.70 -15.85
CA MET A 465 -36.91 12.50 -14.69
C MET A 465 -35.98 13.67 -14.41
N ILE A 466 -34.71 13.55 -14.81
CA ILE A 466 -33.64 14.52 -14.54
C ILE A 466 -33.17 15.27 -15.79
N CYS A 467 -33.47 14.76 -16.98
CA CYS A 467 -33.03 15.35 -18.24
C CYS A 467 -33.59 16.77 -18.44
N GLY A 468 -32.70 17.76 -18.43
CA GLY A 468 -33.04 19.18 -18.61
C GLY A 468 -33.29 19.92 -17.30
N LYS A 469 -33.55 19.22 -16.19
CA LYS A 469 -33.64 19.84 -14.85
C LYS A 469 -32.25 20.21 -14.32
N SER A 470 -31.23 19.41 -14.62
CA SER A 470 -29.82 19.69 -14.29
C SER A 470 -29.19 20.83 -15.10
N ALA A 471 -29.96 21.55 -15.91
CA ALA A 471 -29.55 22.78 -16.60
C ALA A 471 -30.17 24.05 -15.97
N GLN A 472 -31.06 23.90 -14.98
CA GLN A 472 -31.72 25.00 -14.27
C GLN A 472 -31.54 24.84 -12.76
N LYS A 473 -30.39 25.32 -12.26
CA LYS A 473 -30.21 26.13 -11.04
C LYS A 473 -28.74 26.46 -10.88
#